data_AF-A0AAD4C430-F1
#
_entry.id   AF-A0AAD4C430-F1
#
_cell.length_a   1.000
_cell.length_b   1.000
_cell.length_c   1.000
_cell.angle_alpha   90.00
_cell.angle_beta   90.00
_cell.angle_gamma   90.00
#
_symmetry.space_group_name_H-M   'P 1'
#
loop_
_entity.id
_entity.type
_entity.pdbx_description
1 polymer ?
#
loop_
_entity_poly.entity_id
_entity_poly.type
_entity_poly.pdbx_seq_one_letter_code
_entity_poly.pdbx_strand_id
1 'polypeptide(L)'
;MPQPVFPRPLISTLGWDIKSILASSPNFRSVQRVHYTSPNARVENIIPEVERDGNPLIITGWNRHPRWPKALFNIEWLKKHGDQNPTVRNIYNWADSKISMDDFIKKLRETSAYASADEDERLYGKDIECPPAWTNWLAHSGAIPNDLLFHGSNDFLKFLPDEAKVQTLMCYMGIGDTFTPFHKDLCASSGQNLMCFSEHSGSAIWFMTKSSAAPSVAAYFHQLGQEVDLETHVVTIEELAKAPFDVYIAEQRLGDLVLVPPRSCHQVVNKGGITIKTSWSRMSLNGLQTALWHELPIYHRVCRQEIYKVKSNIFHALQHFTRLTEDLHPETESSPTSLENLKQLVSLFDDILAADVSISRDSMPHVSQSDTCHTDNLHCDFCGADIFQSFFECDSCLPASSSGASAGVLPLGDGLVLCPLCYVEGRTCQCGIMQPVQCRPFSDLLGTRDRAVRAIQRVDNDHIDAHGYLSEHPL
;
A
#
# COMPACT_ATOMS: atom_id res chain seq x y z
N MET A 1 22.77 2.65 17.32
CA MET A 1 23.98 1.97 16.80
C MET A 1 23.92 2.05 15.27
N PRO A 2 25.03 2.29 14.57
CA PRO A 2 25.02 2.16 13.11
C PRO A 2 24.60 0.72 12.75
N GLN A 3 23.60 0.60 11.89
CA GLN A 3 23.17 -0.68 11.32
C GLN A 3 24.40 -1.38 10.71
N PRO A 4 24.63 -2.69 10.97
CA PRO A 4 25.69 -3.42 10.30
C PRO A 4 25.53 -3.30 8.79
N VAL A 5 26.56 -2.80 8.11
CA VAL A 5 26.59 -2.73 6.65
C VAL A 5 26.91 -4.13 6.15
N PHE A 6 25.87 -4.93 5.93
CA PHE A 6 26.03 -6.21 5.25
C PHE A 6 26.44 -5.95 3.79
N PRO A 7 27.43 -6.68 3.25
CA PRO A 7 27.74 -6.60 1.83
C PRO A 7 26.48 -6.99 1.04
N ARG A 8 26.01 -6.05 0.21
CA ARG A 8 24.79 -6.24 -0.59
C ARG A 8 25.09 -7.23 -1.72
N PRO A 9 24.24 -8.24 -1.95
CA PRO A 9 24.46 -9.17 -3.04
C PRO A 9 24.33 -8.44 -4.38
N LEU A 10 25.31 -8.63 -5.25
CA LEU A 10 25.19 -8.26 -6.65
C LEU A 10 24.24 -9.24 -7.33
N ILE A 11 23.04 -8.78 -7.69
CA ILE A 11 22.09 -9.59 -8.45
C ILE A 11 22.33 -9.40 -9.94
N SER A 12 22.51 -10.51 -10.66
CA SER A 12 22.45 -10.53 -12.12
C SER A 12 21.57 -11.65 -12.63
N THR A 13 20.74 -11.32 -13.63
CA THR A 13 19.88 -12.25 -14.35
C THR A 13 20.60 -13.00 -15.47
N LEU A 14 21.92 -12.84 -15.59
CA LEU A 14 22.73 -13.60 -16.53
C LEU A 14 22.57 -15.12 -16.29
N GLY A 15 22.16 -15.84 -17.34
CA GLY A 15 21.91 -17.29 -17.27
C GLY A 15 20.60 -17.69 -16.59
N TRP A 16 19.77 -16.75 -16.14
CA TRP A 16 18.47 -17.08 -15.56
C TRP A 16 17.52 -17.63 -16.62
N ASP A 17 17.10 -18.87 -16.43
CA ASP A 17 15.99 -19.51 -17.11
C ASP A 17 14.94 -19.94 -16.08
N ILE A 18 13.67 -19.59 -16.31
CA ILE A 18 12.60 -19.86 -15.35
C ILE A 18 12.45 -21.36 -15.07
N LYS A 19 12.62 -22.23 -16.09
CA LYS A 19 12.47 -23.68 -15.87
C LYS A 19 13.62 -24.21 -15.01
N SER A 20 14.84 -23.77 -15.28
CA SER A 20 16.01 -24.11 -14.47
C SER A 20 15.88 -23.60 -13.03
N ILE A 21 15.42 -22.37 -12.83
CA ILE A 21 15.18 -21.82 -11.48
C ILE A 21 14.12 -22.67 -10.77
N LEU A 22 12.95 -22.89 -11.36
CA LEU A 22 11.89 -23.71 -10.76
C LEU A 22 12.34 -25.13 -10.40
N ALA A 23 13.24 -25.73 -11.19
CA ALA A 23 13.78 -27.07 -10.93
C ALA A 23 14.89 -27.08 -9.86
N SER A 24 15.44 -25.92 -9.49
CA SER A 24 16.58 -25.83 -8.57
C SER A 24 16.22 -26.07 -7.10
N SER A 25 14.94 -25.94 -6.72
CA SER A 25 14.49 -26.16 -5.34
C SER A 25 13.06 -26.69 -5.25
N PRO A 26 12.73 -27.61 -4.33
CA PRO A 26 11.38 -28.17 -4.19
C PRO A 26 10.34 -27.18 -3.65
N ASN A 27 10.76 -26.08 -3.02
CA ASN A 27 9.85 -25.03 -2.54
C ASN A 27 9.51 -23.99 -3.63
N PHE A 28 10.08 -24.10 -4.83
CA PHE A 28 9.77 -23.19 -5.93
C PHE A 28 8.56 -23.65 -6.73
N ARG A 29 7.62 -22.74 -6.95
CA ARG A 29 6.34 -22.98 -7.61
C ARG A 29 6.17 -22.01 -8.76
N SER A 30 5.55 -22.44 -9.87
CA SER A 30 5.16 -21.50 -10.92
C SER A 30 3.94 -20.70 -10.46
N VAL A 31 3.92 -19.40 -10.77
CA VAL A 31 2.70 -18.59 -10.62
C VAL A 31 1.64 -19.08 -11.60
N GLN A 32 0.38 -19.11 -11.18
CA GLN A 32 -0.74 -19.43 -12.06
C GLN A 32 -0.92 -18.33 -13.11
N ARG A 33 -1.28 -18.73 -14.33
CA ARG A 33 -1.50 -17.79 -15.44
C ARG A 33 -2.87 -18.04 -16.06
N VAL A 34 -3.61 -16.96 -16.29
CA VAL A 34 -4.90 -17.01 -16.99
C VAL A 34 -4.90 -15.95 -18.09
N HIS A 35 -5.45 -16.25 -19.26
CA HIS A 35 -5.58 -15.27 -20.34
C HIS A 35 -6.78 -14.35 -20.09
N TYR A 36 -6.71 -13.06 -20.39
CA TYR A 36 -7.78 -12.09 -20.07
C TYR A 36 -9.16 -12.42 -20.69
N THR A 37 -9.19 -13.21 -21.78
CA THR A 37 -10.44 -13.68 -22.42
C THR A 37 -10.99 -14.98 -21.83
N SER A 38 -10.28 -15.61 -20.89
CA SER A 38 -10.71 -16.87 -20.31
C SER A 38 -12.02 -16.68 -19.54
N PRO A 39 -12.96 -17.63 -19.57
CA PRO A 39 -14.10 -17.63 -18.65
C PRO A 39 -13.65 -17.59 -17.18
N ASN A 40 -12.54 -18.26 -16.87
CA ASN A 40 -11.88 -18.20 -15.56
C ASN A 40 -11.12 -16.90 -15.32
N ALA A 41 -11.02 -16.01 -16.33
CA ALA A 41 -10.52 -14.65 -16.18
C ALA A 41 -11.60 -13.60 -15.95
N ARG A 42 -12.86 -14.04 -15.86
CA ARG A 42 -13.94 -13.19 -15.37
C ARG A 42 -13.57 -12.73 -13.96
N VAL A 43 -13.47 -11.43 -13.83
CA VAL A 43 -12.92 -10.77 -12.64
C VAL A 43 -13.79 -11.03 -11.42
N GLU A 44 -15.07 -11.28 -11.64
CA GLU A 44 -16.06 -11.68 -10.64
C GLU A 44 -15.68 -13.01 -9.95
N ASN A 45 -14.89 -13.86 -10.60
CA ASN A 45 -14.40 -15.13 -10.04
C ASN A 45 -12.94 -15.01 -9.55
N ILE A 46 -12.07 -14.31 -10.31
CA ILE A 46 -10.64 -14.24 -9.99
C ILE A 46 -10.35 -13.48 -8.72
N ILE A 47 -10.89 -12.26 -8.56
CA ILE A 47 -10.48 -11.40 -7.45
C ILE A 47 -10.83 -12.05 -6.11
N PRO A 48 -12.07 -12.55 -5.89
CA PRO A 48 -12.39 -13.20 -4.64
C PRO A 48 -11.50 -14.42 -4.37
N GLU A 49 -11.15 -15.22 -5.39
CA GLU A 49 -10.25 -16.36 -5.22
C GLU A 49 -8.81 -15.94 -4.87
N VAL A 50 -8.26 -14.94 -5.56
CA VAL A 50 -6.91 -14.41 -5.30
C VAL A 50 -6.82 -13.79 -3.91
N GLU A 51 -7.82 -12.99 -3.52
CA GLU A 51 -7.85 -12.35 -2.20
C GLU A 51 -8.13 -13.35 -1.07
N ARG A 52 -8.99 -14.36 -1.30
CA ARG A 52 -9.31 -15.40 -0.31
C ARG A 52 -8.17 -16.40 -0.14
N ASP A 53 -7.63 -16.91 -1.24
CA ASP A 53 -6.62 -17.98 -1.20
C ASP A 53 -5.20 -17.41 -1.02
N GLY A 54 -5.04 -16.10 -1.23
CA GLY A 54 -3.79 -15.38 -1.05
C GLY A 54 -2.69 -15.81 -2.01
N ASN A 55 -3.03 -16.33 -3.19
CA ASN A 55 -2.08 -16.79 -4.21
C ASN A 55 -1.79 -15.69 -5.24
N PRO A 56 -0.53 -15.46 -5.61
CA PRO A 56 -0.22 -14.58 -6.72
C PRO A 56 -0.75 -15.13 -8.05
N LEU A 57 -1.14 -14.23 -8.94
CA LEU A 57 -1.72 -14.57 -10.23
C LEU A 57 -1.20 -13.66 -11.34
N ILE A 58 -1.10 -14.17 -12.56
CA ILE A 58 -0.84 -13.35 -13.74
C ILE A 58 -1.99 -13.46 -14.74
N ILE A 59 -2.60 -12.32 -15.07
CA ILE A 59 -3.53 -12.19 -16.18
C ILE A 59 -2.75 -11.77 -17.43
N THR A 60 -2.76 -12.63 -18.44
CA THR A 60 -1.95 -12.48 -19.64
C THR A 60 -2.75 -11.94 -20.82
N GLY A 61 -2.04 -11.33 -21.78
CA GLY A 61 -2.58 -10.99 -23.09
C GLY A 61 -3.25 -9.63 -23.22
N TRP A 62 -3.18 -8.76 -22.21
CA TRP A 62 -3.80 -7.41 -22.28
C TRP A 62 -3.30 -6.59 -23.45
N ASN A 63 -2.05 -6.79 -23.86
CA ASN A 63 -1.46 -6.15 -25.05
C ASN A 63 -2.14 -6.54 -26.38
N ARG A 64 -3.00 -7.56 -26.38
CA ARG A 64 -3.81 -7.99 -27.53
C ARG A 64 -5.24 -7.47 -27.46
N HIS A 65 -5.64 -6.83 -26.36
CA HIS A 65 -6.97 -6.25 -26.21
C HIS A 65 -7.20 -5.16 -27.27
N PRO A 66 -8.39 -5.07 -27.91
CA PRO A 66 -8.67 -4.08 -28.95
C PRO A 66 -8.47 -2.62 -28.50
N ARG A 67 -8.63 -2.37 -27.19
CA ARG A 67 -8.46 -1.06 -26.58
C ARG A 67 -7.05 -0.81 -26.00
N TRP A 68 -6.07 -1.69 -26.25
CA TRP A 68 -4.70 -1.50 -25.78
C TRP A 68 -4.06 -0.24 -26.42
N PRO A 69 -3.49 0.69 -25.65
CA PRO A 69 -3.14 2.01 -26.15
C PRO A 69 -1.70 2.01 -26.65
N LYS A 70 -1.45 1.33 -27.77
CA LYS A 70 -0.09 1.15 -28.34
C LYS A 70 0.70 2.45 -28.50
N ALA A 71 0.03 3.56 -28.80
CA ALA A 71 0.66 4.86 -28.96
C ALA A 71 1.05 5.52 -27.62
N LEU A 72 0.29 5.26 -26.53
CA LEU A 72 0.56 5.82 -25.21
C LEU A 72 1.60 4.99 -24.44
N PHE A 73 1.51 3.67 -24.52
CA PHE A 73 2.47 2.75 -23.91
C PHE A 73 3.70 2.60 -24.80
N ASN A 74 4.44 3.69 -24.90
CA ASN A 74 5.62 3.83 -25.74
C ASN A 74 6.64 4.73 -25.05
N ILE A 75 7.91 4.30 -25.03
CA ILE A 75 9.00 5.05 -24.38
C ILE A 75 9.22 6.44 -24.98
N GLU A 76 9.07 6.61 -26.30
CA GLU A 76 9.22 7.91 -26.96
C GLU A 76 8.03 8.83 -26.70
N TRP A 77 6.84 8.26 -26.44
CA TRP A 77 5.70 9.03 -25.95
C TRP A 77 5.95 9.49 -24.50
N LEU A 78 6.39 8.57 -23.63
CA LEU A 78 6.67 8.86 -22.21
C LEU A 78 7.76 9.92 -22.07
N LYS A 79 8.81 9.84 -22.89
CA LYS A 79 9.86 10.85 -22.98
C LYS A 79 9.31 12.28 -23.06
N LYS A 80 8.27 12.50 -23.88
CA LYS A 80 7.71 13.83 -24.15
C LYS A 80 6.60 14.27 -23.20
N HIS A 81 5.93 13.33 -22.53
CA HIS A 81 4.67 13.61 -21.81
C HIS A 81 4.65 13.10 -20.37
N GLY A 82 5.65 12.32 -19.95
CA GLY A 82 5.80 11.88 -18.57
C GLY A 82 6.47 12.94 -17.69
N ASP A 83 6.82 12.55 -16.46
CA ASP A 83 7.66 13.35 -15.59
C ASP A 83 8.97 13.68 -16.33
N GLN A 84 9.27 14.97 -16.45
CA GLN A 84 10.44 15.45 -17.18
C GLN A 84 11.72 15.39 -16.32
N ASN A 85 11.58 15.30 -14.99
CA ASN A 85 12.70 15.23 -14.06
C ASN A 85 12.46 14.14 -12.99
N PRO A 86 12.29 12.87 -13.41
CA PRO A 86 12.02 11.77 -12.48
C PRO A 86 13.15 11.61 -11.46
N THR A 87 12.75 11.19 -10.26
CA THR A 87 13.68 10.64 -9.28
C THR A 87 14.05 9.21 -9.69
N VAL A 88 15.35 8.93 -9.77
CA VAL A 88 15.89 7.61 -10.08
C VAL A 88 16.86 7.16 -8.99
N ARG A 89 16.84 5.86 -8.70
CA ARG A 89 17.69 5.21 -7.73
C ARG A 89 18.89 4.58 -8.41
N ASN A 90 20.10 4.83 -7.92
CA ASN A 90 21.23 3.97 -8.24
C ASN A 90 21.19 2.73 -7.34
N ILE A 91 20.99 1.54 -7.91
CA ILE A 91 20.80 0.30 -7.13
C ILE A 91 22.05 -0.16 -6.36
N TYR A 92 23.24 0.33 -6.69
CA TYR A 92 24.48 -0.02 -5.98
C TYR A 92 24.56 0.66 -4.62
N ASN A 93 24.38 1.98 -4.61
CA ASN A 93 24.51 2.80 -3.40
C ASN A 93 23.16 3.17 -2.76
N TRP A 94 22.04 2.93 -3.46
CA TRP A 94 20.67 3.25 -3.08
C TRP A 94 20.38 4.75 -2.95
N ALA A 95 21.26 5.58 -3.53
CA ALA A 95 21.05 7.01 -3.58
C ALA A 95 20.01 7.34 -4.66
N ASP A 96 19.07 8.21 -4.29
CA ASP A 96 18.08 8.75 -5.18
C ASP A 96 18.55 10.11 -5.72
N SER A 97 18.33 10.36 -7.00
CA SER A 97 18.72 11.61 -7.67
C SER A 97 17.71 11.99 -8.75
N LYS A 98 17.61 13.28 -9.07
CA LYS A 98 16.81 13.74 -10.22
C LYS A 98 17.65 13.71 -11.49
N ILE A 99 17.03 13.30 -12.59
CA ILE A 99 17.64 13.28 -13.92
C ILE A 99 16.60 13.68 -14.95
N SER A 100 17.01 14.27 -16.09
CA SER A 100 16.07 14.50 -17.18
C SER A 100 15.57 13.17 -17.76
N MET A 101 14.31 13.09 -18.16
CA MET A 101 13.76 11.86 -18.79
C MET A 101 14.56 11.47 -20.05
N ASP A 102 15.03 12.46 -20.80
CA ASP A 102 15.89 12.28 -21.97
C ASP A 102 17.21 11.58 -21.63
N ASP A 103 17.94 12.10 -20.64
CA ASP A 103 19.22 11.52 -20.20
C ASP A 103 19.02 10.17 -19.54
N PHE A 104 17.92 9.97 -18.81
CA PHE A 104 17.60 8.69 -18.20
C PHE A 104 17.41 7.60 -19.24
N ILE A 105 16.56 7.84 -20.25
CA ILE A 105 16.35 6.90 -21.37
C ILE A 105 17.67 6.62 -22.10
N LYS A 106 18.48 7.66 -22.35
CA LYS A 106 19.79 7.50 -22.98
C LYS A 106 20.70 6.60 -22.15
N LYS A 107 20.85 6.86 -20.86
CA LYS A 107 21.65 6.05 -19.94
C LYS A 107 21.17 4.60 -19.92
N LEU A 108 19.86 4.36 -19.84
CA LEU A 108 19.32 3.00 -19.88
C LEU A 108 19.71 2.26 -21.17
N ARG A 109 19.67 2.92 -22.33
CA ARG A 109 20.05 2.30 -23.61
C ARG A 109 21.55 2.06 -23.76
N GLU A 110 22.38 2.85 -23.08
CA GLU A 110 23.85 2.70 -23.05
C GLU A 110 24.30 1.65 -22.00
N THR A 111 23.44 1.34 -21.02
CA THR A 111 23.73 0.39 -19.94
C THR A 111 23.65 -1.06 -20.44
N SER A 112 24.59 -1.91 -20.00
CA SER A 112 24.55 -3.35 -20.29
C SER A 112 23.29 -3.99 -19.69
N ALA A 113 22.73 -4.99 -20.39
CA ALA A 113 21.60 -5.77 -19.88
C ALA A 113 21.91 -6.54 -18.59
N TYR A 114 23.19 -6.75 -18.28
CA TYR A 114 23.66 -7.44 -17.09
C TYR A 114 24.57 -6.54 -16.25
N ALA A 115 24.32 -6.53 -14.95
CA ALA A 115 25.15 -5.89 -13.94
C ALA A 115 26.51 -6.58 -13.83
N SER A 116 27.54 -5.82 -13.47
CA SER A 116 28.92 -6.32 -13.33
C SER A 116 29.57 -5.77 -12.07
N ALA A 117 30.52 -6.50 -11.49
CA ALA A 117 31.18 -6.07 -10.26
C ALA A 117 31.98 -4.77 -10.39
N ASP A 118 32.37 -4.40 -11.62
CA ASP A 118 33.11 -3.17 -11.93
C ASP A 118 32.19 -1.97 -12.22
N GLU A 119 30.87 -2.15 -12.19
CA GLU A 119 29.87 -1.09 -12.38
C GLU A 119 29.57 -0.41 -11.04
N ASP A 120 29.50 0.92 -11.02
CA ASP A 120 29.17 1.73 -9.85
C ASP A 120 27.82 2.46 -9.97
N GLU A 121 27.21 2.44 -11.17
CA GLU A 121 25.94 3.08 -11.47
C GLU A 121 25.03 2.16 -12.29
N ARG A 122 23.84 1.89 -11.75
CA ARG A 122 22.72 1.31 -12.51
C ARG A 122 21.43 1.95 -12.04
N LEU A 123 20.85 2.78 -12.91
CA LEU A 123 19.71 3.63 -12.56
C LEU A 123 18.38 2.90 -12.73
N TYR A 124 17.51 3.04 -11.73
CA TYR A 124 16.15 2.51 -11.72
C TYR A 124 15.16 3.62 -11.39
N GLY A 125 14.20 3.85 -12.28
CA GLY A 125 13.07 4.74 -12.05
C GLY A 125 12.03 4.02 -11.21
N LYS A 126 12.08 4.21 -9.89
CA LYS A 126 11.11 3.68 -8.93
C LYS A 126 10.14 4.80 -8.56
N ASP A 127 8.85 4.51 -8.49
CA ASP A 127 7.81 5.45 -8.05
C ASP A 127 7.74 6.75 -8.87
N ILE A 128 7.98 6.67 -10.20
CA ILE A 128 7.82 7.81 -11.11
C ILE A 128 6.32 8.15 -11.22
N GLU A 129 5.99 9.44 -11.29
CA GLU A 129 4.61 9.86 -11.50
C GLU A 129 4.03 9.27 -12.79
N CYS A 130 2.86 8.63 -12.67
CA CYS A 130 2.18 8.07 -13.83
C CYS A 130 1.57 9.19 -14.68
N PRO A 131 1.81 9.24 -16.00
CA PRO A 131 1.26 10.29 -16.85
C PRO A 131 -0.28 10.33 -16.78
N PRO A 132 -0.92 11.52 -16.71
CA PRO A 132 -2.38 11.62 -16.64
C PRO A 132 -3.12 10.89 -17.76
N ALA A 133 -2.53 10.78 -18.96
CA ALA A 133 -3.10 10.03 -20.08
C ALA A 133 -3.19 8.51 -19.82
N TRP A 134 -2.24 7.96 -19.05
CA TRP A 134 -2.25 6.55 -18.67
C TRP A 134 -3.33 6.28 -17.61
N THR A 135 -3.42 7.17 -16.61
CA THR A 135 -4.51 7.17 -15.61
C THR A 135 -5.87 7.22 -16.30
N ASN A 136 -6.04 8.14 -17.26
CA ASN A 136 -7.28 8.29 -18.03
C ASN A 136 -7.62 7.04 -18.83
N TRP A 137 -6.63 6.40 -19.47
CA TRP A 137 -6.85 5.15 -20.19
C TRP A 137 -7.25 4.02 -19.25
N LEU A 138 -6.57 3.85 -18.12
CA LEU A 138 -6.90 2.82 -17.12
C LEU A 138 -8.35 3.00 -16.65
N ALA A 139 -8.73 4.22 -16.24
CA ALA A 139 -10.05 4.51 -15.69
C ALA A 139 -11.20 4.41 -16.71
N HIS A 140 -11.00 4.85 -17.96
CA HIS A 140 -12.10 5.09 -18.90
C HIS A 140 -12.10 4.22 -20.15
N SER A 141 -11.02 3.49 -20.46
CA SER A 141 -11.01 2.63 -21.66
C SER A 141 -11.92 1.42 -21.51
N GLY A 142 -12.21 1.00 -20.28
CA GLY A 142 -12.86 -0.29 -20.00
C GLY A 142 -12.07 -1.48 -20.54
N ALA A 143 -10.75 -1.35 -20.71
CA ALA A 143 -9.88 -2.47 -21.04
C ALA A 143 -9.68 -3.34 -19.80
N ILE A 144 -9.14 -2.74 -18.73
CA ILE A 144 -9.02 -3.41 -17.43
C ILE A 144 -10.37 -3.34 -16.70
N PRO A 145 -10.88 -4.45 -16.16
CA PRO A 145 -12.13 -4.47 -15.40
C PRO A 145 -12.07 -3.56 -14.17
N ASN A 146 -13.20 -2.90 -13.86
CA ASN A 146 -13.28 -1.89 -12.82
C ASN A 146 -12.81 -2.40 -11.45
N ASP A 147 -13.14 -3.63 -11.09
CA ASP A 147 -12.75 -4.19 -9.79
C ASP A 147 -11.23 -4.33 -9.64
N LEU A 148 -10.46 -4.43 -10.73
CA LEU A 148 -9.00 -4.49 -10.70
C LEU A 148 -8.34 -3.11 -10.67
N LEU A 149 -9.09 -2.03 -10.84
CA LEU A 149 -8.57 -0.66 -10.92
C LEU A 149 -8.54 0.02 -9.56
N PHE A 150 -7.61 0.96 -9.40
CA PHE A 150 -7.68 1.97 -8.34
C PHE A 150 -9.01 2.73 -8.45
N HIS A 151 -9.59 3.08 -7.30
CA HIS A 151 -10.94 3.63 -7.18
C HIS A 151 -12.05 2.78 -7.82
N GLY A 152 -11.78 1.50 -8.06
CA GLY A 152 -12.74 0.52 -8.53
C GLY A 152 -13.82 0.19 -7.50
N SER A 153 -14.73 -0.71 -7.86
CA SER A 153 -15.83 -1.21 -7.01
C SER A 153 -15.34 -1.73 -5.65
N ASN A 154 -14.24 -2.48 -5.64
CA ASN A 154 -13.63 -3.11 -4.46
C ASN A 154 -12.43 -2.36 -3.87
N ASP A 155 -12.17 -1.12 -4.30
CA ASP A 155 -11.13 -0.28 -3.71
C ASP A 155 -11.75 0.75 -2.76
N PHE A 156 -11.51 0.58 -1.46
CA PHE A 156 -12.05 1.40 -0.39
C PHE A 156 -11.30 2.73 -0.25
N LEU A 157 -10.10 2.87 -0.82
CA LEU A 157 -9.40 4.17 -0.85
C LEU A 157 -10.23 5.28 -1.51
N LYS A 158 -11.19 4.94 -2.39
CA LYS A 158 -12.12 5.90 -2.99
C LYS A 158 -13.04 6.62 -1.99
N PHE A 159 -13.20 6.09 -0.78
CA PHE A 159 -14.05 6.69 0.23
C PHE A 159 -13.33 7.77 1.04
N LEU A 160 -12.00 7.85 0.95
CA LEU A 160 -11.27 8.97 1.53
C LEU A 160 -11.67 10.29 0.86
N PRO A 161 -11.81 11.38 1.64
CA PRO A 161 -12.08 12.70 1.10
C PRO A 161 -10.90 13.22 0.28
N ASP A 162 -11.13 14.22 -0.57
CA ASP A 162 -10.14 14.71 -1.55
C ASP A 162 -8.83 15.17 -0.88
N GLU A 163 -8.92 15.80 0.28
CA GLU A 163 -7.78 16.25 1.11
C GLU A 163 -6.96 15.12 1.74
N ALA A 164 -7.51 13.90 1.80
CA ALA A 164 -6.87 12.71 2.37
C ALA A 164 -6.55 11.64 1.32
N LYS A 165 -6.83 11.90 0.04
CA LYS A 165 -6.53 10.98 -1.06
C LYS A 165 -5.04 10.69 -1.12
N VAL A 166 -4.74 9.42 -1.35
CA VAL A 166 -3.37 8.91 -1.45
C VAL A 166 -3.10 8.51 -2.90
N GLN A 167 -1.91 8.84 -3.38
CA GLN A 167 -1.47 8.40 -4.70
C GLN A 167 -1.04 6.94 -4.64
N THR A 168 -1.71 6.07 -5.38
CA THR A 168 -1.33 4.64 -5.48
C THR A 168 -0.73 4.27 -6.82
N LEU A 169 -1.07 5.01 -7.89
CA LEU A 169 -0.63 4.70 -9.24
C LEU A 169 0.76 5.29 -9.53
N MET A 170 1.71 4.41 -9.79
CA MET A 170 3.11 4.74 -10.03
C MET A 170 3.63 4.09 -11.32
N CYS A 171 4.66 4.68 -11.90
CA CYS A 171 5.39 4.18 -13.06
C CYS A 171 6.77 3.67 -12.62
N TYR A 172 7.18 2.54 -13.19
CA TYR A 172 8.48 1.92 -12.94
C TYR A 172 9.19 1.71 -14.26
N MET A 173 10.46 2.10 -14.33
CA MET A 173 11.24 2.04 -15.56
C MET A 173 12.68 1.61 -15.28
N GLY A 174 13.15 0.58 -15.97
CA GLY A 174 14.50 0.08 -15.78
C GLY A 174 14.91 -0.94 -16.82
N ILE A 175 16.22 -1.14 -16.96
CA ILE A 175 16.84 -2.18 -17.77
C ILE A 175 17.11 -3.44 -16.92
N GLY A 176 17.56 -4.54 -17.53
CA GLY A 176 17.99 -5.74 -16.84
C GLY A 176 18.81 -5.48 -15.57
N ASP A 177 18.63 -6.31 -14.57
CA ASP A 177 19.28 -6.27 -13.25
C ASP A 177 18.97 -5.04 -12.39
N THR A 178 18.12 -4.12 -12.85
CA THR A 178 17.39 -3.22 -11.92
C THR A 178 16.33 -4.01 -11.16
N PHE A 179 16.10 -3.68 -9.89
CA PHE A 179 15.21 -4.45 -9.04
C PHE A 179 14.45 -3.60 -8.03
N THR A 180 13.34 -4.15 -7.55
CA THR A 180 12.69 -3.76 -6.30
C THR A 180 13.02 -4.83 -5.26
N PRO A 181 13.60 -4.46 -4.10
CA PRO A 181 13.94 -5.40 -3.01
C PRO A 181 12.75 -6.21 -2.52
N PHE A 182 13.01 -7.24 -1.71
CA PHE A 182 11.95 -8.09 -1.18
C PHE A 182 11.16 -7.34 -0.10
N HIS A 183 9.85 -7.21 -0.28
CA HIS A 183 8.98 -6.36 0.54
C HIS A 183 7.52 -6.84 0.55
N LYS A 184 6.68 -6.18 1.35
CA LYS A 184 5.22 -6.24 1.28
C LYS A 184 4.66 -4.92 0.79
N ASP A 185 3.59 -4.99 -0.01
CA ASP A 185 2.79 -3.81 -0.35
C ASP A 185 2.22 -3.15 0.91
N LEU A 186 2.05 -1.82 0.83
CA LEU A 186 1.67 -0.99 1.96
C LEU A 186 0.29 -1.37 2.53
N CYS A 187 0.19 -1.36 3.86
CA CYS A 187 -1.04 -1.55 4.63
C CYS A 187 -1.87 -2.76 4.17
N ALA A 188 -1.23 -3.91 3.88
CA ALA A 188 -1.90 -5.10 3.37
C ALA A 188 -2.76 -4.86 2.11
N SER A 189 -2.45 -3.83 1.33
CA SER A 189 -3.10 -3.62 0.04
C SER A 189 -2.76 -4.77 -0.93
N SER A 190 -3.63 -4.94 -1.93
CA SER A 190 -3.32 -5.79 -3.08
C SER A 190 -2.61 -4.96 -4.15
N GLY A 191 -1.50 -5.46 -4.66
CA GLY A 191 -0.74 -4.84 -5.74
C GLY A 191 -1.21 -5.30 -7.12
N GLN A 192 -1.21 -4.37 -8.06
CA GLN A 192 -1.44 -4.62 -9.48
C GLN A 192 -0.26 -4.06 -10.26
N ASN A 193 0.35 -4.86 -11.14
CA ASN A 193 1.49 -4.43 -11.94
C ASN A 193 1.33 -4.83 -13.41
N LEU A 194 1.12 -3.85 -14.29
CA LEU A 194 0.93 -4.05 -15.72
C LEU A 194 2.21 -3.69 -16.48
N MET A 195 2.75 -4.66 -17.23
CA MET A 195 3.85 -4.40 -18.15
C MET A 195 3.35 -3.64 -19.39
N CYS A 196 3.58 -2.33 -19.40
CA CYS A 196 3.10 -1.43 -20.46
C CYS A 196 3.99 -1.45 -21.69
N PHE A 197 5.31 -1.54 -21.51
CA PHE A 197 6.29 -1.46 -22.60
C PHE A 197 7.49 -2.35 -22.34
N SER A 198 8.08 -2.86 -23.42
CA SER A 198 9.30 -3.67 -23.43
C SER A 198 10.12 -3.31 -24.67
N GLU A 199 11.40 -2.99 -24.46
CA GLU A 199 12.41 -2.80 -25.50
C GLU A 199 13.37 -3.99 -25.47
N HIS A 200 13.86 -4.44 -26.62
CA HIS A 200 14.84 -5.54 -26.73
C HIS A 200 14.50 -6.79 -25.88
N SER A 201 13.23 -7.20 -25.91
CA SER A 201 12.71 -8.35 -25.15
C SER A 201 12.89 -8.24 -23.62
N GLY A 202 12.92 -7.02 -23.09
CA GLY A 202 12.88 -6.77 -21.64
C GLY A 202 11.69 -7.48 -20.97
N SER A 203 11.96 -8.14 -19.87
CA SER A 203 10.97 -8.83 -19.02
C SER A 203 11.29 -8.58 -17.55
N ALA A 204 10.48 -9.12 -16.65
CA ALA A 204 10.75 -9.05 -15.22
C ALA A 204 10.49 -10.39 -14.53
N ILE A 205 11.39 -10.78 -13.64
CA ILE A 205 11.31 -12.01 -12.86
C ILE A 205 10.75 -11.64 -11.49
N TRP A 206 9.64 -12.26 -11.15
CA TRP A 206 8.96 -12.08 -9.87
C TRP A 206 9.23 -13.28 -8.97
N PHE A 207 9.51 -13.00 -7.72
CA PHE A 207 9.53 -13.97 -6.62
C PHE A 207 8.49 -13.49 -5.61
N MET A 208 7.47 -14.29 -5.35
CA MET A 208 6.33 -13.91 -4.50
C MET A 208 6.01 -15.03 -3.51
N THR A 209 5.32 -14.71 -2.42
CA THR A 209 4.78 -15.71 -1.50
C THR A 209 3.27 -15.74 -1.52
N LYS A 210 2.66 -16.74 -0.89
CA LYS A 210 1.28 -16.63 -0.45
C LYS A 210 1.15 -15.55 0.63
N SER A 211 -0.04 -14.95 0.75
CA SER A 211 -0.40 -14.05 1.86
C SER A 211 -0.11 -14.67 3.23
N SER A 212 -0.51 -15.92 3.43
CA SER A 212 -0.38 -16.62 4.71
C SER A 212 1.06 -16.94 5.11
N ALA A 213 2.02 -16.83 4.18
CA ALA A 213 3.43 -17.06 4.46
C ALA A 213 4.10 -15.86 5.14
N ALA A 214 3.45 -14.69 5.23
CA ALA A 214 4.06 -13.47 5.76
C ALA A 214 4.73 -13.65 7.15
N PRO A 215 4.14 -14.36 8.14
CA PRO A 215 4.83 -14.61 9.41
C PRO A 215 6.11 -15.46 9.26
N SER A 216 6.07 -16.49 8.41
CA SER A 216 7.23 -17.34 8.13
C SER A 216 8.33 -16.60 7.38
N VAL A 217 7.95 -15.67 6.49
CA VAL A 217 8.88 -14.78 5.79
C VAL A 217 9.57 -13.87 6.80
N ALA A 218 8.83 -13.18 7.67
CA ALA A 218 9.41 -12.30 8.68
C ALA A 218 10.41 -13.06 9.58
N ALA A 219 10.02 -14.24 10.07
CA ALA A 219 10.91 -15.09 10.87
C ALA A 219 12.17 -15.53 10.12
N TYR A 220 12.07 -15.84 8.83
CA TYR A 220 13.22 -16.19 7.99
C TYR A 220 14.13 -14.98 7.74
N PHE A 221 13.57 -13.80 7.46
CA PHE A 221 14.35 -12.57 7.30
C PHE A 221 15.10 -12.19 8.57
N HIS A 222 14.49 -12.38 9.74
CA HIS A 222 15.19 -12.20 11.02
C HIS A 222 16.37 -13.16 11.18
N GLN A 223 16.28 -14.40 10.68
CA GLN A 223 17.42 -15.33 10.64
C GLN A 223 18.53 -14.87 9.69
N LEU A 224 18.18 -14.14 8.62
CA LEU A 224 19.13 -13.47 7.73
C LEU A 224 19.67 -12.15 8.30
N GLY A 225 19.22 -11.73 9.50
CA GLY A 225 19.58 -10.45 10.10
C GLY A 225 18.94 -9.24 9.42
N GLN A 226 17.81 -9.44 8.73
CA GLN A 226 17.09 -8.43 7.95
C GLN A 226 15.67 -8.24 8.49
N GLU A 227 15.07 -7.08 8.21
CA GLU A 227 13.64 -6.82 8.44
C GLU A 227 12.96 -6.61 7.08
N VAL A 228 11.99 -7.47 6.75
CA VAL A 228 11.32 -7.45 5.44
C VAL A 228 10.51 -6.17 5.23
N ASP A 229 10.00 -5.59 6.32
CA ASP A 229 9.20 -4.37 6.28
C ASP A 229 10.02 -3.09 6.05
N LEU A 230 11.36 -3.16 6.09
CA LEU A 230 12.24 -2.02 5.78
C LEU A 230 12.69 -1.97 4.31
N GLU A 231 12.38 -2.99 3.52
CA GLU A 231 12.68 -3.05 2.08
C GLU A 231 14.19 -2.91 1.74
N THR A 232 15.07 -3.29 2.67
CA THR A 232 16.53 -3.07 2.56
C THR A 232 17.32 -4.24 1.99
N HIS A 233 16.69 -5.41 1.85
CA HIS A 233 17.38 -6.63 1.43
C HIS A 233 16.88 -7.14 0.08
N VAL A 234 17.82 -7.44 -0.80
CA VAL A 234 17.56 -8.08 -2.08
C VAL A 234 17.96 -9.54 -1.93
N VAL A 235 16.98 -10.43 -1.97
CA VAL A 235 17.17 -11.85 -1.63
C VAL A 235 17.73 -12.59 -2.84
N THR A 236 18.72 -13.47 -2.63
CA THR A 236 19.25 -14.31 -3.70
C THR A 236 18.38 -15.56 -3.94
N ILE A 237 18.57 -16.22 -5.09
CA ILE A 237 17.87 -17.49 -5.38
C ILE A 237 18.27 -18.57 -4.36
N GLU A 238 19.54 -18.60 -3.94
CA GLU A 238 20.06 -19.55 -2.97
C GLU A 238 19.48 -19.33 -1.57
N GLU A 239 19.23 -18.08 -1.17
CA GLU A 239 18.52 -17.75 0.05
C GLU A 239 17.06 -18.22 -0.05
N LEU A 240 16.35 -17.86 -1.13
CA LEU A 240 14.95 -18.30 -1.35
C LEU A 240 14.81 -19.83 -1.40
N ALA A 241 15.81 -20.55 -1.92
CA ALA A 241 15.81 -22.01 -1.98
C ALA A 241 15.89 -22.67 -0.58
N LYS A 242 16.48 -21.97 0.40
CA LYS A 242 16.58 -22.43 1.80
C LYS A 242 15.38 -22.02 2.65
N ALA A 243 14.50 -21.17 2.13
CA ALA A 243 13.37 -20.64 2.86
C ALA A 243 12.36 -21.75 3.26
N PRO A 244 11.74 -21.68 4.45
CA PRO A 244 10.82 -22.70 4.94
C PRO A 244 9.39 -22.55 4.37
N PHE A 245 9.23 -21.88 3.23
CA PHE A 245 7.94 -21.57 2.59
C PHE A 245 8.03 -21.69 1.07
N ASP A 246 6.88 -21.87 0.42
CA ASP A 246 6.78 -21.88 -1.04
C ASP A 246 7.08 -20.48 -1.61
N VAL A 247 7.89 -20.43 -2.67
CA VAL A 247 8.16 -19.21 -3.45
C VAL A 247 7.59 -19.37 -4.85
N TYR A 248 6.68 -18.47 -5.21
CA TYR A 248 6.01 -18.42 -6.50
C TYR A 248 6.81 -17.56 -7.48
N ILE A 249 7.28 -18.17 -8.55
CA ILE A 249 8.21 -17.58 -9.51
C ILE A 249 7.54 -17.43 -10.87
N ALA A 250 7.72 -16.28 -11.51
CA ALA A 250 7.26 -16.06 -12.87
C ALA A 250 8.08 -15.02 -13.64
N GLU A 251 8.08 -15.14 -14.97
CA GLU A 251 8.50 -14.07 -15.87
C GLU A 251 7.26 -13.30 -16.36
N GLN A 252 7.23 -12.00 -16.07
CA GLN A 252 6.26 -11.03 -16.56
C GLN A 252 6.76 -10.45 -17.89
N ARG A 253 5.88 -10.46 -18.90
CA ARG A 253 6.14 -9.95 -20.25
C ARG A 253 5.12 -8.87 -20.63
N LEU A 254 5.34 -8.21 -21.76
CA LEU A 254 4.45 -7.16 -22.27
C LEU A 254 2.97 -7.58 -22.25
N GLY A 255 2.12 -6.77 -21.60
CA GLY A 255 0.69 -7.04 -21.45
C GLY A 255 0.31 -8.04 -20.35
N ASP A 256 1.26 -8.51 -19.56
CA ASP A 256 0.96 -9.26 -18.35
C ASP A 256 0.61 -8.29 -17.21
N LEU A 257 -0.52 -8.55 -16.57
CA LEU A 257 -0.96 -7.92 -15.32
C LEU A 257 -0.70 -8.91 -14.17
N VAL A 258 0.28 -8.60 -13.33
CA VAL A 258 0.56 -9.36 -12.11
C VAL A 258 -0.35 -8.86 -11.00
N LEU A 259 -1.02 -9.79 -10.32
CA LEU A 259 -1.83 -9.54 -9.13
C LEU A 259 -1.06 -10.08 -7.91
N VAL A 260 -0.68 -9.18 -7.03
CA VAL A 260 -0.02 -9.45 -5.76
C VAL A 260 -1.09 -9.42 -4.66
N PRO A 261 -1.35 -10.52 -3.95
CA PRO A 261 -2.40 -10.54 -2.94
C PRO A 261 -1.91 -9.86 -1.65
N PRO A 262 -2.83 -9.40 -0.78
CA PRO A 262 -2.52 -8.78 0.50
C PRO A 262 -1.44 -9.54 1.29
N ARG A 263 -0.42 -8.82 1.80
CA ARG A 263 0.70 -9.39 2.59
C ARG A 263 1.61 -10.38 1.85
N SER A 264 1.42 -10.61 0.55
CA SER A 264 2.40 -11.35 -0.23
C SER A 264 3.74 -10.63 -0.20
N CYS A 265 4.76 -11.33 0.28
CA CYS A 265 6.11 -10.79 0.28
C CYS A 265 6.75 -11.09 -1.09
N HIS A 266 7.36 -10.10 -1.70
CA HIS A 266 7.79 -10.22 -3.08
C HIS A 266 8.98 -9.35 -3.48
N GLN A 267 9.70 -9.79 -4.51
CA GLN A 267 10.81 -9.10 -5.15
C GLN A 267 10.67 -9.18 -6.66
N VAL A 268 11.13 -8.14 -7.35
CA VAL A 268 11.08 -8.05 -8.81
C VAL A 268 12.45 -7.69 -9.35
N VAL A 269 12.96 -8.46 -10.31
CA VAL A 269 14.23 -8.20 -10.98
C VAL A 269 13.98 -8.11 -12.48
N ASN A 270 14.30 -6.97 -13.09
CA ASN A 270 14.19 -6.81 -14.54
C ASN A 270 15.25 -7.66 -15.25
N LYS A 271 14.92 -8.17 -16.44
CA LYS A 271 15.78 -9.05 -17.22
C LYS A 271 15.84 -8.59 -18.67
N GLY A 272 17.06 -8.48 -19.21
CA GLY A 272 17.29 -8.11 -20.61
C GLY A 272 17.15 -6.61 -20.84
N GLY A 273 16.36 -6.23 -21.85
CA GLY A 273 16.17 -4.83 -22.24
C GLY A 273 15.30 -4.00 -21.29
N ILE A 274 14.93 -2.80 -21.74
CA ILE A 274 14.16 -1.83 -20.95
C ILE A 274 12.73 -2.33 -20.76
N THR A 275 12.22 -2.20 -19.55
CA THR A 275 10.81 -2.41 -19.21
C THR A 275 10.21 -1.13 -18.65
N ILE A 276 8.93 -0.90 -18.95
CA ILE A 276 8.13 0.14 -18.30
C ILE A 276 6.83 -0.49 -17.83
N LYS A 277 6.54 -0.30 -16.55
CA LYS A 277 5.38 -0.87 -15.86
C LYS A 277 4.61 0.25 -15.22
N THR A 278 3.29 0.15 -15.25
CA THR A 278 2.44 0.93 -14.33
C THR A 278 1.94 0.00 -13.24
N SER A 279 1.95 0.47 -12.01
CA SER A 279 1.56 -0.31 -10.84
C SER A 279 0.67 0.52 -9.95
N TRP A 280 -0.34 -0.09 -9.35
CA TRP A 280 -1.18 0.55 -8.35
C TRP A 280 -1.50 -0.43 -7.22
N SER A 281 -1.98 0.14 -6.11
CA SER A 281 -2.53 -0.61 -4.99
C SER A 281 -4.05 -0.43 -4.95
N ARG A 282 -4.74 -1.46 -4.47
CA ARG A 282 -6.15 -1.37 -4.05
C ARG A 282 -6.30 -1.87 -2.62
N MET A 283 -7.19 -1.23 -1.89
CA MET A 283 -7.55 -1.64 -0.54
C MET A 283 -8.96 -2.23 -0.52
N SER A 284 -9.10 -3.55 -0.35
CA SER A 284 -10.42 -4.15 -0.10
C SER A 284 -10.81 -4.03 1.38
N LEU A 285 -12.07 -4.29 1.71
CA LEU A 285 -12.53 -4.27 3.12
C LEU A 285 -11.77 -5.29 3.98
N ASN A 286 -11.53 -6.50 3.45
CA ASN A 286 -10.68 -7.49 4.11
C ASN A 286 -9.22 -7.03 4.20
N GLY A 287 -8.75 -6.25 3.22
CA GLY A 287 -7.45 -5.57 3.27
C GLY A 287 -7.36 -4.60 4.45
N LEU A 288 -8.39 -3.75 4.66
CA LEU A 288 -8.46 -2.82 5.80
C LEU A 288 -8.42 -3.55 7.15
N GLN A 289 -9.21 -4.62 7.31
CA GLN A 289 -9.20 -5.46 8.49
C GLN A 289 -7.82 -6.06 8.75
N THR A 290 -7.22 -6.63 7.69
CA THR A 290 -5.88 -7.23 7.76
C THR A 290 -4.82 -6.18 8.14
N ALA A 291 -4.91 -4.98 7.57
CA ALA A 291 -4.01 -3.89 7.84
C ALA A 291 -4.09 -3.46 9.31
N LEU A 292 -5.31 -3.21 9.80
CA LEU A 292 -5.60 -2.75 11.16
C LEU A 292 -5.01 -3.70 12.20
N TRP A 293 -5.25 -5.02 12.04
CA TRP A 293 -4.87 -6.00 13.06
C TRP A 293 -3.45 -6.54 12.92
N HIS A 294 -2.87 -6.54 11.71
CA HIS A 294 -1.60 -7.22 11.47
C HIS A 294 -0.49 -6.33 10.95
N GLU A 295 -0.77 -5.30 10.16
CA GLU A 295 0.29 -4.46 9.57
C GLU A 295 0.56 -3.21 10.41
N LEU A 296 -0.46 -2.49 10.90
CA LEU A 296 -0.26 -1.30 11.73
C LEU A 296 0.59 -1.56 13.00
N PRO A 297 0.38 -2.68 13.73
CA PRO A 297 1.26 -3.00 14.87
C PRO A 297 2.72 -3.22 14.46
N ILE A 298 2.96 -3.81 13.28
CA ILE A 298 4.31 -3.98 12.74
C ILE A 298 4.90 -2.62 12.38
N TYR A 299 4.12 -1.75 11.71
CA TYR A 299 4.58 -0.43 11.26
C TYR A 299 5.01 0.42 12.45
N HIS A 300 4.26 0.40 13.55
CA HIS A 300 4.66 1.05 14.80
C HIS A 300 6.00 0.53 15.34
N ARG A 301 6.25 -0.79 15.27
CA ARG A 301 7.47 -1.42 15.77
C ARG A 301 8.68 -1.09 14.92
N VAL A 302 8.55 -1.11 13.60
CA VAL A 302 9.65 -0.87 12.65
C VAL A 302 9.74 0.60 12.20
N CYS A 303 8.87 1.47 12.71
CA CYS A 303 8.77 2.89 12.34
C CYS A 303 8.56 3.10 10.84
N ARG A 304 7.69 2.28 10.24
CA ARG A 304 7.26 2.43 8.84
C ARG A 304 6.06 3.37 8.79
N GLN A 305 6.13 4.37 7.93
CA GLN A 305 5.05 5.35 7.76
C GLN A 305 3.77 4.68 7.24
N GLU A 306 2.64 4.99 7.87
CA GLU A 306 1.32 4.55 7.41
C GLU A 306 0.79 5.52 6.34
N ILE A 307 0.87 5.14 5.07
CA ILE A 307 0.46 6.01 3.96
C ILE A 307 -1.04 5.93 3.68
N TYR A 308 -1.67 4.76 3.85
CA TYR A 308 -3.04 4.50 3.40
C TYR A 308 -4.15 4.78 4.42
N LYS A 309 -3.81 5.41 5.56
CA LYS A 309 -4.77 5.97 6.54
C LYS A 309 -5.90 4.99 6.88
N VAL A 310 -5.53 3.81 7.36
CA VAL A 310 -6.43 2.65 7.46
C VAL A 310 -7.65 2.97 8.32
N LYS A 311 -7.44 3.60 9.48
CA LYS A 311 -8.52 3.99 10.39
C LYS A 311 -9.47 5.03 9.77
N SER A 312 -8.92 6.05 9.12
CA SER A 312 -9.69 7.08 8.41
C SER A 312 -10.50 6.48 7.26
N ASN A 313 -9.91 5.54 6.51
CA ASN A 313 -10.59 4.83 5.43
C ASN A 313 -11.79 4.01 5.96
N ILE A 314 -11.61 3.26 7.05
CA ILE A 314 -12.71 2.54 7.72
C ILE A 314 -13.83 3.50 8.15
N PHE A 315 -13.48 4.64 8.75
CA PHE A 315 -14.45 5.65 9.18
C PHE A 315 -15.27 6.23 8.01
N HIS A 316 -14.62 6.66 6.93
CA HIS A 316 -15.30 7.25 5.78
C HIS A 316 -16.11 6.21 4.99
N ALA A 317 -15.61 4.97 4.87
CA ALA A 317 -16.37 3.86 4.31
C ALA A 317 -17.61 3.56 5.14
N LEU A 318 -17.51 3.53 6.48
CA LEU A 318 -18.64 3.35 7.40
C LEU A 318 -19.72 4.41 7.14
N GLN A 319 -19.34 5.69 7.05
CA GLN A 319 -20.28 6.78 6.76
C GLN A 319 -20.93 6.65 5.38
N HIS A 320 -20.18 6.21 4.37
CA HIS A 320 -20.72 5.96 3.04
C HIS A 320 -21.77 4.85 3.06
N PHE A 321 -21.43 3.67 3.57
CA PHE A 321 -22.35 2.54 3.63
C PHE A 321 -23.55 2.79 4.56
N THR A 322 -23.37 3.57 5.63
CA THR A 322 -24.49 4.02 6.48
C THR A 322 -25.52 4.80 5.66
N ARG A 323 -25.09 5.79 4.87
CA ARG A 323 -25.99 6.57 4.01
C ARG A 323 -26.68 5.68 2.98
N LEU A 324 -25.93 4.79 2.32
CA LEU A 324 -26.51 3.84 1.38
C LEU A 324 -27.58 2.97 2.03
N THR A 325 -27.37 2.48 3.24
CA THR A 325 -28.34 1.66 3.97
C THR A 325 -29.55 2.46 4.43
N GLU A 326 -29.39 3.72 4.83
CA GLU A 326 -30.50 4.61 5.20
C GLU A 326 -31.39 4.96 4.00
N ASP A 327 -30.81 5.06 2.80
CA ASP A 327 -31.53 5.35 1.56
C ASP A 327 -32.28 4.13 0.99
N LEU A 328 -32.08 2.93 1.55
CA LEU A 328 -32.83 1.74 1.13
C LEU A 328 -34.30 1.85 1.56
N HIS A 329 -35.21 1.84 0.58
CA HIS A 329 -36.63 1.68 0.87
C HIS A 329 -36.94 0.20 1.20
N PRO A 330 -37.88 -0.08 2.13
CA PRO A 330 -38.26 -1.45 2.51
C PRO A 330 -38.75 -2.33 1.34
N GLU A 331 -39.18 -1.71 0.23
CA GLU A 331 -39.70 -2.39 -0.97
C GLU A 331 -38.64 -2.61 -2.07
N THR A 332 -37.46 -2.00 -1.94
CA THR A 332 -36.33 -2.23 -2.85
C THR A 332 -35.45 -3.33 -2.28
N GLU A 333 -35.20 -4.39 -3.04
CA GLU A 333 -34.22 -5.42 -2.66
C GLU A 333 -32.89 -4.72 -2.33
N SER A 334 -32.53 -4.73 -1.04
CA SER A 334 -31.22 -4.28 -0.58
C SER A 334 -30.15 -5.07 -1.32
N SER A 335 -29.09 -4.43 -1.79
CA SER A 335 -27.87 -5.18 -2.15
C SER A 335 -27.37 -5.87 -0.87
N PRO A 336 -27.44 -7.20 -0.75
CA PRO A 336 -27.03 -7.90 0.48
C PRO A 336 -25.58 -7.57 0.85
N THR A 337 -24.75 -7.34 -0.16
CA THR A 337 -23.35 -6.97 -0.02
C THR A 337 -23.14 -5.63 0.70
N SER A 338 -23.97 -4.61 0.47
CA SER A 338 -23.80 -3.31 1.12
C SER A 338 -24.09 -3.37 2.62
N LEU A 339 -25.10 -4.15 3.01
CA LEU A 339 -25.44 -4.35 4.42
C LEU A 339 -24.35 -5.15 5.16
N GLU A 340 -23.86 -6.23 4.54
CA GLU A 340 -22.77 -7.03 5.12
C GLU A 340 -21.46 -6.22 5.23
N ASN A 341 -21.14 -5.38 4.24
CA ASN A 341 -20.02 -4.44 4.34
C ASN A 341 -20.20 -3.48 5.52
N LEU A 342 -21.42 -2.93 5.73
CA LEU A 342 -21.70 -2.03 6.85
C LEU A 342 -21.52 -2.72 8.20
N LYS A 343 -22.02 -3.96 8.35
CA LYS A 343 -21.83 -4.77 9.57
C LYS A 343 -20.35 -4.99 9.87
N GLN A 344 -19.56 -5.39 8.87
CA GLN A 344 -18.12 -5.58 9.04
C GLN A 344 -17.40 -4.26 9.39
N LEU A 345 -17.78 -3.15 8.76
CA LEU A 345 -17.22 -1.83 9.06
C LEU A 345 -17.55 -1.36 10.50
N VAL A 346 -18.75 -1.64 11.00
CA VAL A 346 -19.11 -1.36 12.42
C VAL A 346 -18.19 -2.14 13.35
N SER A 347 -17.98 -3.43 13.11
CA SER A 347 -17.08 -4.25 13.92
C SER A 347 -15.64 -3.71 13.92
N LEU A 348 -15.10 -3.34 12.75
CA LEU A 348 -13.76 -2.74 12.66
C LEU A 348 -13.69 -1.37 13.35
N PHE A 349 -14.76 -0.59 13.27
CA PHE A 349 -14.80 0.72 13.90
C PHE A 349 -14.92 0.61 15.43
N ASP A 350 -15.62 -0.39 15.95
CA ASP A 350 -15.67 -0.70 17.37
C ASP A 350 -14.28 -1.02 17.93
N ASP A 351 -13.46 -1.78 17.19
CA ASP A 351 -12.05 -2.03 17.57
C ASP A 351 -11.23 -0.73 17.61
N ILE A 352 -11.44 0.17 16.64
CA ILE A 352 -10.77 1.49 16.61
C ILE A 352 -11.19 2.32 17.84
N LEU A 353 -12.49 2.39 18.14
CA LEU A 353 -13.01 3.12 19.28
C LEU A 353 -12.49 2.55 20.61
N ALA A 354 -12.45 1.23 20.75
CA ALA A 354 -11.93 0.56 21.93
C ALA A 354 -10.44 0.84 22.15
N ALA A 355 -9.65 0.95 21.07
CA ALA A 355 -8.23 1.27 21.16
C ALA A 355 -7.95 2.74 21.51
N ASP A 356 -8.83 3.67 21.11
CA ASP A 356 -8.62 5.12 21.26
C ASP A 356 -9.44 5.75 22.42
N VAL A 357 -10.14 4.95 23.23
CA VAL A 357 -10.97 5.46 24.33
C VAL A 357 -10.15 5.92 25.53
N SER A 358 -10.56 7.03 26.14
CA SER A 358 -9.97 7.57 27.38
C SER A 358 -11.03 8.07 28.35
N ILE A 359 -10.78 7.89 29.65
CA ILE A 359 -11.64 8.37 30.75
C ILE A 359 -11.73 9.91 30.74
N SER A 360 -10.65 10.60 30.35
CA SER A 360 -10.58 12.06 30.33
C SER A 360 -11.04 12.69 29.02
N ARG A 361 -11.69 11.92 28.12
CA ARG A 361 -12.05 12.36 26.76
C ARG A 361 -12.82 13.67 26.68
N ASP A 362 -13.77 13.90 27.58
CA ASP A 362 -14.63 15.08 27.53
C ASP A 362 -13.87 16.37 27.90
N SER A 363 -12.70 16.24 28.53
CA SER A 363 -11.86 17.35 28.96
C SER A 363 -10.67 17.62 28.03
N MET A 364 -10.41 16.76 27.04
CA MET A 364 -9.28 16.92 26.14
C MET A 364 -9.56 18.04 25.13
N PRO A 365 -8.58 18.92 24.84
CA PRO A 365 -8.71 19.88 23.74
C PRO A 365 -8.78 19.13 22.40
N HIS A 366 -9.34 19.78 21.38
CA HIS A 366 -9.47 19.16 20.07
C HIS A 366 -9.03 20.07 18.93
N VAL A 367 -8.39 19.51 17.90
CA VAL A 367 -7.90 20.27 16.72
C VAL A 367 -9.06 21.00 16.02
N SER A 368 -10.28 20.46 16.02
CA SER A 368 -11.44 21.18 15.48
C SER A 368 -11.86 22.43 16.28
N GLN A 369 -11.24 22.75 17.42
CA GLN A 369 -11.38 24.05 18.11
C GLN A 369 -10.50 25.14 17.48
N SER A 370 -9.37 24.77 16.86
CA SER A 370 -8.58 25.76 16.12
C SER A 370 -9.30 26.12 14.83
N ASP A 371 -9.22 27.39 14.39
CA ASP A 371 -9.77 27.87 13.11
C ASP A 371 -9.16 27.18 11.86
N THR A 372 -8.33 26.16 12.07
CA THR A 372 -7.79 25.27 11.05
C THR A 372 -8.82 24.19 10.72
N CYS A 373 -9.15 24.06 9.44
CA CYS A 373 -9.93 22.93 8.96
C CYS A 373 -9.18 21.64 9.36
N HIS A 374 -9.81 20.78 10.16
CA HIS A 374 -9.26 19.48 10.50
C HIS A 374 -8.89 18.74 9.21
N THR A 375 -7.62 18.40 9.03
CA THR A 375 -7.18 17.54 7.92
C THR A 375 -6.81 16.17 8.48
N ASP A 376 -7.24 15.09 7.82
CA ASP A 376 -6.85 13.71 8.17
C ASP A 376 -5.36 13.45 7.81
N ASN A 377 -4.43 14.37 8.10
CA ASN A 377 -3.03 14.33 7.65
C ASN A 377 -2.00 14.46 8.79
N LEU A 378 -2.42 14.22 10.02
CA LEU A 378 -1.56 14.25 11.19
C LEU A 378 -0.85 12.90 11.38
N HIS A 379 0.45 12.91 11.64
CA HIS A 379 1.26 11.70 11.80
C HIS A 379 2.10 11.75 13.08
N CYS A 380 2.44 10.60 13.63
CA CYS A 380 3.39 10.49 14.73
C CYS A 380 4.81 10.80 14.23
N ASP A 381 5.45 11.82 14.82
CA ASP A 381 6.82 12.24 14.46
C ASP A 381 7.89 11.19 14.76
N PHE A 382 7.57 10.19 15.59
CA PHE A 382 8.50 9.10 15.89
C PHE A 382 8.32 7.90 14.97
N CYS A 383 7.13 7.30 14.94
CA CYS A 383 6.92 6.03 14.23
C CYS A 383 6.27 6.17 12.85
N GLY A 384 5.76 7.36 12.49
CA GLY A 384 5.08 7.60 11.23
C GLY A 384 3.65 7.05 11.13
N ALA A 385 3.04 6.59 12.24
CA ALA A 385 1.64 6.18 12.26
C ALA A 385 0.69 7.35 11.96
N ASP A 386 -0.41 7.09 11.25
CA ASP A 386 -1.49 8.06 11.01
C ASP A 386 -2.25 8.31 12.33
N ILE A 387 -2.49 9.57 12.65
CA ILE A 387 -3.21 9.98 13.85
C ILE A 387 -4.69 10.16 13.54
N PHE A 388 -5.47 9.12 13.80
CA PHE A 388 -6.90 9.12 13.55
C PHE A 388 -7.70 9.95 14.56
N GLN A 389 -7.47 9.76 15.88
CA GLN A 389 -8.35 10.33 16.91
C GLN A 389 -7.64 11.05 18.04
N SER A 390 -6.62 10.44 18.67
CA SER A 390 -5.95 11.05 19.81
C SER A 390 -4.44 10.94 19.70
N PHE A 391 -3.75 11.92 20.28
CA PHE A 391 -2.30 12.02 20.27
C PHE A 391 -1.80 12.79 21.49
N PHE A 392 -0.48 12.80 21.66
CA PHE A 392 0.21 13.64 22.63
C PHE A 392 0.99 14.71 21.88
N GLU A 393 0.89 15.95 22.34
CA GLU A 393 1.52 17.12 21.74
C GLU A 393 2.48 17.82 22.70
N CYS A 394 3.61 18.29 22.17
CA CYS A 394 4.46 19.27 22.84
C CYS A 394 4.44 20.58 22.06
N ASP A 395 3.84 21.61 22.64
CA ASP A 395 3.74 22.97 22.10
C ASP A 395 5.08 23.73 22.09
N SER A 396 6.05 23.26 22.87
CA SER A 396 7.37 23.89 23.01
C SER A 396 8.35 23.41 21.92
N CYS A 397 8.08 22.27 21.30
CA CYS A 397 8.89 21.70 20.24
C CYS A 397 8.33 22.07 18.88
N LEU A 398 8.90 23.14 18.31
CA LEU A 398 8.44 23.73 17.05
C LEU A 398 9.18 23.19 15.82
N PRO A 399 8.48 22.99 14.69
CA PRO A 399 9.12 22.69 13.41
C PRO A 399 10.10 23.81 13.00
N ALA A 400 11.24 23.46 12.41
CA ALA A 400 12.29 24.42 12.03
C ALA A 400 11.80 25.56 11.10
N SER A 401 10.70 25.37 10.38
CA SER A 401 10.07 26.37 9.50
C SER A 401 9.29 27.47 10.24
N SER A 402 9.02 27.31 11.53
CA SER A 402 8.20 28.21 12.35
C SER A 402 9.01 29.24 13.16
N SER A 403 10.33 29.30 12.95
CA SER A 403 11.28 30.18 13.65
C SER A 403 11.09 31.70 13.45
N GLY A 404 10.01 32.11 12.78
CA GLY A 404 9.60 33.51 12.59
C GLY A 404 8.18 33.85 13.08
N ALA A 405 7.43 32.87 13.61
CA ALA A 405 6.12 33.13 14.19
C ALA A 405 6.29 33.73 15.59
N SER A 406 5.79 34.94 15.79
CA SER A 406 5.66 35.59 17.09
C SER A 406 4.98 34.66 18.10
N ALA A 407 5.35 34.78 19.38
CA ALA A 407 4.84 34.02 20.54
C ALA A 407 3.31 34.13 20.74
N GLY A 408 2.55 33.55 19.83
CA GLY A 408 1.12 33.29 19.93
C GLY A 408 0.87 31.81 20.26
N VAL A 409 -0.34 31.51 20.71
CA VAL A 409 -0.82 30.14 20.94
C VAL A 409 -0.76 29.39 19.61
N LEU A 410 -0.04 28.27 19.57
CA LEU A 410 0.04 27.43 18.38
C LEU A 410 -1.30 26.74 18.13
N PRO A 411 -1.74 26.59 16.87
CA PRO A 411 -2.82 25.68 16.55
C PRO A 411 -2.47 24.27 17.03
N LEU A 412 -3.47 23.55 17.53
CA LEU A 412 -3.27 22.17 17.97
C LEU A 412 -2.92 21.29 16.77
N GLY A 413 -1.91 20.44 16.95
CA GLY A 413 -1.38 19.56 15.90
C GLY A 413 -0.19 20.13 15.12
N ASP A 414 0.22 21.38 15.38
CA ASP A 414 1.40 22.00 14.74
C ASP A 414 2.70 21.82 15.57
N GLY A 415 2.59 21.32 16.81
CA GLY A 415 3.74 20.99 17.66
C GLY A 415 4.37 19.63 17.32
N LEU A 416 5.21 19.11 18.23
CA LEU A 416 5.69 17.73 18.13
C LEU A 416 4.57 16.78 18.55
N VAL A 417 4.24 15.84 17.67
CA VAL A 417 3.11 14.92 17.80
C VAL A 417 3.59 13.48 17.97
N LEU A 418 3.13 12.82 19.03
CA LEU A 418 3.36 11.40 19.27
C LEU A 418 2.03 10.65 19.36
N CYS A 419 1.96 9.48 18.72
CA CYS A 419 0.81 8.59 18.90
C CYS A 419 0.77 8.04 20.35
N PRO A 420 -0.41 7.64 20.85
CA PRO A 420 -0.56 7.12 22.20
C PRO A 420 0.37 5.94 22.51
N LEU A 421 0.56 5.02 21.56
CA LEU A 421 1.44 3.86 21.73
C LEU A 421 2.90 4.27 21.94
N CYS A 422 3.41 5.22 21.16
CA CYS A 422 4.76 5.73 21.32
C CYS A 422 4.95 6.37 22.70
N TYR A 423 3.99 7.21 23.11
CA TYR A 423 4.08 7.91 24.39
C TYR A 423 4.01 6.96 25.60
N VAL A 424 3.11 5.97 25.57
CA VAL A 424 2.97 4.94 26.62
C VAL A 424 4.22 4.06 26.72
N GLU A 425 4.92 3.81 25.61
CA GLU A 425 6.23 3.13 25.61
C GLU A 425 7.37 4.01 26.14
N GLY A 426 7.08 5.22 26.62
CA GLY A 426 8.04 6.15 27.22
C GLY A 426 8.77 7.04 26.22
N ARG A 427 8.33 7.09 24.95
CA ARG A 427 8.89 8.03 23.97
C ARG A 427 8.35 9.42 24.26
N THR A 428 9.26 10.38 24.41
CA THR A 428 8.93 11.79 24.62
C THR A 428 10.09 12.68 24.16
N CYS A 429 9.85 13.98 24.04
CA CYS A 429 10.89 14.99 23.85
C CYS A 429 11.58 15.36 25.18
N GLN A 430 12.61 16.21 25.11
CA GLN A 430 13.33 16.69 26.30
C GLN A 430 12.47 17.55 27.24
N CYS A 431 11.35 18.10 26.77
CA CYS A 431 10.41 18.84 27.61
C CYS A 431 9.65 17.94 28.60
N GLY A 432 9.65 16.62 28.38
CA GLY A 432 9.11 15.64 29.32
C GLY A 432 7.63 15.36 29.11
N ILE A 433 6.74 16.12 29.77
CA ILE A 433 5.30 15.84 29.75
C ILE A 433 4.67 16.46 28.50
N MET A 434 3.92 15.65 27.76
CA MET A 434 3.16 16.08 26.58
C MET A 434 1.66 16.13 26.91
N GLN A 435 0.95 17.07 26.28
CA GLN A 435 -0.48 17.26 26.49
C GLN A 435 -1.27 16.27 25.64
N PRO A 436 -2.29 15.56 26.18
CA PRO A 436 -3.18 14.76 25.36
C PRO A 436 -4.14 15.66 24.59
N VAL A 437 -4.29 15.39 23.29
CA VAL A 437 -5.12 16.16 22.36
C VAL A 437 -5.95 15.19 21.52
N GLN A 438 -7.15 15.63 21.11
CA GLN A 438 -7.98 14.91 20.15
C GLN A 438 -7.99 15.61 18.80
N CYS A 439 -8.18 14.84 17.74
CA CYS A 439 -8.44 15.38 16.41
C CYS A 439 -9.85 16.04 16.37
N ARG A 440 -10.83 15.39 17.00
CA ARG A 440 -12.25 15.77 17.04
C ARG A 440 -12.92 15.25 18.32
N PRO A 441 -14.08 15.79 18.74
CA PRO A 441 -14.82 15.26 19.87
C PRO A 441 -15.10 13.76 19.72
N PHE A 442 -14.77 12.97 20.75
CA PHE A 442 -14.99 11.52 20.71
C PHE A 442 -16.49 11.16 20.57
N SER A 443 -17.39 12.03 21.07
CA SER A 443 -18.84 11.90 20.91
C SER A 443 -19.30 11.85 19.46
N ASP A 444 -18.59 12.52 18.55
CA ASP A 444 -18.94 12.55 17.13
C ASP A 444 -18.71 11.18 16.48
N LEU A 445 -17.67 10.47 16.93
CA LEU A 445 -17.38 9.12 16.51
C LEU A 445 -18.44 8.12 17.03
N LEU A 446 -18.80 8.23 18.31
CA LEU A 446 -19.88 7.42 18.90
C LEU A 446 -21.21 7.67 18.19
N GLY A 447 -21.56 8.93 17.93
CA GLY A 447 -22.77 9.28 17.19
C GLY A 447 -22.80 8.71 15.77
N THR A 448 -21.65 8.70 15.08
CA THR A 448 -21.49 8.07 13.76
C THR A 448 -21.68 6.56 13.84
N ARG A 449 -21.05 5.89 14.82
CA ARG A 449 -21.19 4.45 15.07
C ARG A 449 -22.64 4.06 15.35
N ASP A 450 -23.31 4.79 16.25
CA ASP A 450 -24.70 4.50 16.62
C ASP A 450 -25.67 4.75 15.46
N ARG A 451 -25.38 5.73 14.58
CA ARG A 451 -26.15 5.93 13.35
C ARG A 451 -26.03 4.72 12.42
N ALA A 452 -24.82 4.19 12.24
CA ALA A 452 -24.59 2.99 11.43
C ALA A 452 -25.36 1.78 11.97
N VAL A 453 -25.31 1.53 13.29
CA VAL A 453 -26.06 0.44 13.94
C VAL A 453 -27.57 0.62 13.77
N ARG A 454 -28.10 1.83 13.96
CA ARG A 454 -29.53 2.12 13.71
C ARG A 454 -29.92 1.88 12.25
N ALA A 455 -29.04 2.17 11.29
CA ALA A 455 -29.28 1.91 9.88
C ALA A 455 -29.38 0.40 9.60
N ILE A 456 -28.49 -0.40 10.19
CA ILE A 456 -28.54 -1.88 10.09
C ILE A 456 -29.86 -2.41 10.67
N GLN A 457 -30.21 -2.00 11.90
CA GLN A 457 -31.41 -2.48 12.61
C GLN A 457 -32.73 -2.18 11.87
N ARG A 458 -32.79 -1.11 11.07
CA ARG A 458 -33.96 -0.78 10.26
C ARG A 458 -34.18 -1.76 9.10
N VAL A 459 -33.11 -2.35 8.59
CA VAL A 459 -33.13 -3.25 7.42
C VAL A 459 -33.13 -4.71 7.86
N ASP A 460 -32.41 -5.03 8.94
CA ASP A 460 -32.26 -6.37 9.49
C ASP A 460 -32.77 -6.39 10.94
N ASN A 461 -34.09 -6.63 11.09
CA ASN A 461 -34.77 -6.66 12.39
C ASN A 461 -34.26 -7.79 13.32
N ASP A 462 -33.64 -8.82 12.75
CA ASP A 462 -33.07 -9.95 13.49
C ASP A 462 -31.61 -9.71 13.91
N HIS A 463 -30.98 -8.62 13.45
CA HIS A 463 -29.65 -8.21 13.89
C HIS A 463 -29.74 -7.58 15.29
N ILE A 464 -29.96 -8.43 16.28
CA ILE A 464 -29.74 -8.14 17.69
C ILE A 464 -28.23 -8.30 17.92
N ASP A 465 -27.43 -7.39 17.37
CA ASP A 465 -26.11 -7.21 17.93
C ASP A 465 -26.31 -6.46 19.25
N ALA A 466 -26.60 -7.26 20.26
CA ALA A 466 -26.20 -6.94 21.60
C ALA A 466 -24.66 -6.80 21.56
N HIS A 467 -24.26 -5.57 21.21
CA HIS A 467 -23.41 -4.84 22.09
C HIS A 467 -21.95 -5.36 22.03
N GLY A 468 -21.29 -5.30 20.87
CA GLY A 468 -19.84 -5.51 20.74
C GLY A 468 -19.05 -4.67 21.74
N TYR A 469 -18.15 -5.30 22.52
CA TYR A 469 -17.17 -4.85 23.53
C TYR A 469 -17.49 -3.65 24.45
N LEU A 470 -18.02 -2.55 23.92
CA LEU A 470 -18.43 -1.31 24.61
C LEU A 470 -19.69 -1.42 25.48
N SER A 471 -20.31 -2.59 25.53
CA SER A 471 -21.46 -2.89 26.39
C SER A 471 -21.12 -3.64 27.67
N GLU A 472 -20.10 -4.50 27.61
CA GLU A 472 -19.53 -5.22 28.74
C GLU A 472 -18.68 -4.25 29.58
N HIS A 473 -18.30 -3.12 28.99
CA HIS A 473 -17.66 -1.98 29.63
C HIS A 473 -18.45 -0.71 29.33
N PRO A 474 -19.58 -0.46 30.03
CA PRO A 474 -20.28 0.81 29.91
C PRO A 474 -19.31 1.94 30.26
N LEU A 475 -19.18 2.84 29.30
CA LEU A 475 -18.35 4.04 29.30
C LEU A 475 -18.66 5.02 30.43
#